data_AF-R7KFA1-F1
#
_entry.id   AF-R7KFA1-F1
#
_cell.length_a   1.000
_cell.length_b   1.000
_cell.length_c   1.000
_cell.angle_alpha   90.00
_cell.angle_beta   90.00
_cell.angle_gamma   90.00
#
_symmetry.space_group_name_H-M   'P 1'
#
loop_
_entity.id
_entity.type
_entity.pdbx_description
1 polymer ?
#
loop_
_entity_poly.entity_id
_entity_poly.type
_entity_poly.pdbx_seq_one_letter_code
_entity_poly.pdbx_strand_id
1 'polypeptide(L)' 'MVGTFYRAPNPGAEPFVKVGDHVEAGQTLGIIEAMKLLNEIEAETSGTIKEICVENAQPVEFGQPLFIIG' A
#
# COMPACT_ATOMS: atom_id res chain seq x y z
N MET A 1 -7.83 3.49 -12.68
CA MET A 1 -8.49 2.40 -11.94
C MET A 1 -8.92 2.97 -10.60
N VAL A 2 -10.21 2.90 -10.28
CA VAL A 2 -10.72 3.19 -8.94
C VAL A 2 -10.69 1.88 -8.16
N GLY A 3 -10.20 1.92 -6.93
CA GLY A 3 -10.18 0.77 -6.04
C GLY A 3 -10.21 1.18 -4.58
N THR A 4 -10.21 0.20 -3.67
CA THR A 4 -10.15 0.43 -2.22
C THR A 4 -8.80 -0.04 -1.70
N PHE A 5 -8.06 0.85 -1.04
CA PHE A 5 -6.78 0.51 -0.44
C PHE A 5 -6.96 -0.22 0.90
N TYR A 6 -6.20 -1.28 1.12
CA TYR A 6 -6.06 -1.93 2.41
C TYR A 6 -4.59 -2.07 2.79
N ARG A 7 -4.29 -1.73 4.05
CA ARG A 7 -2.93 -1.78 4.59
C ARG A 7 -2.50 -3.17 5.07
N ALA A 8 -3.40 -4.14 5.09
CA ALA A 8 -3.20 -5.49 5.62
C ALA A 8 -3.86 -6.53 4.69
N PRO A 9 -3.37 -7.79 4.68
CA PRO A 9 -3.87 -8.83 3.77
C PRO A 9 -5.30 -9.29 4.11
N ASN A 10 -5.74 -9.11 5.35
CA ASN A 10 -7.09 -9.43 5.80
C ASN A 10 -7.46 -8.62 7.07
N PRO A 11 -8.76 -8.54 7.42
CA PRO A 11 -9.20 -7.87 8.64
C PRO A 11 -8.57 -8.47 9.91
N GLY A 12 -7.90 -7.63 10.70
CA GLY A 12 -7.28 -8.05 11.96
C GLY A 12 -5.83 -8.53 11.84
N ALA A 13 -5.30 -8.73 10.63
CA ALA A 13 -3.88 -8.93 10.42
C ALA A 13 -3.07 -7.64 10.65
N GLU A 14 -1.78 -7.82 10.89
CA GLU A 14 -0.84 -6.70 10.94
C GLU A 14 -0.74 -6.01 9.56
N PRO A 15 -0.47 -4.70 9.53
CA PRO A 15 -0.16 -4.00 8.29
C PRO A 15 1.07 -4.60 7.60
N PHE A 16 1.10 -4.56 6.27
CA PHE A 16 2.28 -4.96 5.50
C PHE A 16 3.52 -4.13 5.87
N VAL A 17 3.31 -2.82 6.06
CA VAL A 17 4.37 -1.85 6.42
C VAL A 17 3.81 -0.74 7.31
N LYS A 18 4.72 -0.06 8.03
CA LYS A 18 4.48 1.11 8.88
C LYS A 18 5.47 2.21 8.51
N VAL A 19 5.14 3.45 8.86
CA VAL A 19 6.09 4.58 8.71
C VAL A 19 7.34 4.30 9.54
N GLY A 20 8.50 4.45 8.92
CA GLY A 20 9.81 4.12 9.49
C GLY A 20 10.34 2.74 9.11
N ASP A 21 9.52 1.86 8.52
CA ASP A 21 9.99 0.54 8.08
C ASP A 21 10.89 0.67 6.84
N HIS A 22 11.93 -0.16 6.78
CA HIS A 22 12.72 -0.37 5.57
C HIS A 22 12.03 -1.40 4.67
N VAL A 23 11.97 -1.10 3.37
CA VAL A 23 11.35 -1.95 2.35
C VAL A 23 12.32 -2.18 1.20
N GLU A 24 12.21 -3.34 0.56
CA GLU A 24 12.98 -3.67 -0.65
C GLU A 24 12.12 -3.51 -1.91
N ALA A 25 12.76 -3.22 -3.05
CA ALA A 25 12.07 -3.23 -4.34
C ALA A 25 11.37 -4.60 -4.57
N GLY A 26 10.11 -4.57 -4.94
CA GLY A 26 9.24 -5.75 -5.08
C GLY A 26 8.54 -6.18 -3.79
N GLN A 27 8.82 -5.58 -2.64
CA GLN A 27 8.12 -5.90 -1.39
C GLN A 27 6.69 -5.36 -1.40
N THR A 28 5.71 -6.20 -1.04
CA THR A 28 4.31 -5.81 -0.90
C THR A 28 4.12 -4.79 0.23
N LEU A 29 3.52 -3.64 -0.10
CA LEU A 29 3.25 -2.52 0.79
C LEU A 29 1.77 -2.42 1.19
N GLY A 30 0.89 -3.00 0.39
CA GLY A 30 -0.56 -2.91 0.56
C GLY A 30 -1.28 -3.63 -0.57
N ILE A 31 -2.60 -3.63 -0.51
CA ILE A 31 -3.44 -4.17 -1.59
C ILE A 31 -4.50 -3.15 -2.01
N ILE A 32 -4.85 -3.16 -3.29
CA ILE A 32 -5.98 -2.42 -3.83
C ILE A 32 -7.01 -3.44 -4.33
N GLU A 33 -8.21 -3.38 -3.76
CA GLU A 33 -9.37 -4.09 -4.29
C GLU A 33 -9.99 -3.30 -5.43
N ALA A 34 -10.03 -3.88 -6.63
CA ALA A 34 -10.74 -3.32 -7.78
C ALA A 34 -11.49 -4.44 -8.51
N MET A 35 -12.80 -4.27 -8.71
CA MET A 35 -13.65 -5.24 -9.42
C MET A 35 -13.55 -6.68 -8.89
N LYS A 36 -13.50 -6.85 -7.55
CA LYS A 36 -13.28 -8.13 -6.83
C LYS A 36 -11.89 -8.75 -6.97
N LEU A 37 -10.94 -8.07 -7.61
CA LEU A 37 -9.54 -8.47 -7.67
C LEU A 37 -8.75 -7.73 -6.60
N LEU A 38 -7.95 -8.45 -5.84
CA LEU A 38 -6.98 -7.90 -4.89
C LEU A 38 -5.65 -7.78 -5.63
N ASN A 39 -5.23 -6.56 -5.90
CA ASN A 39 -3.95 -6.28 -6.55
C ASN A 39 -2.95 -5.86 -5.50
N GLU A 40 -1.80 -6.51 -5.47
CA GLU A 40 -0.70 -6.13 -4.59
C GLU A 40 -0.03 -4.85 -5.10
N ILE A 41 0.33 -3.99 -4.16
CA ILE A 41 1.12 -2.80 -4.41
C ILE A 41 2.52 -3.10 -3.91
N GLU A 42 3.47 -3.19 -4.82
CA GLU A 42 4.87 -3.48 -4.53
C GLU A 42 5.69 -2.19 -4.50
N ALA A 43 6.74 -2.16 -3.68
CA ALA A 43 7.69 -1.06 -3.68
C ALA A 43 8.48 -1.01 -5.00
N GLU A 44 8.49 0.13 -5.68
CA GLU A 44 9.29 0.30 -6.90
C GLU A 44 10.80 0.45 -6.63
N THR A 45 11.15 0.87 -5.40
CA THR A 45 12.53 1.07 -4.95
C THR A 45 12.68 0.58 -3.51
N SER A 46 13.89 0.16 -3.17
CA SER A 46 14.27 -0.04 -1.77
C SER A 46 14.43 1.31 -1.05
N GLY A 47 14.12 1.36 0.24
CA GLY A 47 14.21 2.59 1.04
C GLY A 47 13.39 2.52 2.32
N THR A 48 13.17 3.66 2.95
CA THR A 48 12.37 3.77 4.19
C THR A 48 11.03 4.41 3.89
N ILE A 49 9.94 3.84 4.42
CA ILE A 49 8.60 4.44 4.37
C ILE A 49 8.63 5.75 5.17
N LYS A 50 8.61 6.89 4.48
CA LYS A 50 8.53 8.21 5.10
C LYS A 50 7.09 8.58 5.43
N GLU A 51 6.16 8.20 4.57
CA GLU A 51 4.75 8.55 4.71
C GLU A 51 3.86 7.51 4.02
N ILE A 52 2.68 7.29 4.60
CA ILE A 52 1.58 6.53 3.99
C ILE A 52 0.47 7.55 3.75
N CYS A 53 0.24 7.92 2.48
CA CYS A 53 -0.64 9.02 2.07
C CYS A 53 -2.12 8.63 1.95
N VAL A 54 -2.47 7.41 2.39
CA VAL A 54 -3.81 6.84 2.27
C VAL A 54 -4.17 6.08 3.55
N GLU A 55 -5.43 6.20 3.98
CA GLU A 55 -5.91 5.44 5.13
C GLU A 55 -6.45 4.06 4.72
N ASN A 56 -6.50 3.14 5.68
CA ASN A 56 -7.08 1.83 5.45
C ASN A 56 -8.56 1.92 5.07
N ALA A 57 -8.98 1.13 4.08
CA ALA A 57 -10.33 1.08 3.52
C ALA A 57 -10.79 2.39 2.85
N GLN A 58 -9.86 3.25 2.43
CA GLN A 58 -10.18 4.43 1.62
C GLN A 58 -10.24 4.10 0.13
N PRO A 59 -11.16 4.73 -0.63
CA PRO A 59 -11.12 4.70 -2.08
C PRO A 59 -9.88 5.44 -2.58
N VAL A 60 -9.29 4.92 -3.65
CA VAL A 60 -8.12 5.48 -4.33
C VAL A 60 -8.35 5.54 -5.83
N GLU A 61 -7.73 6.55 -6.45
CA GLU A 61 -7.80 6.78 -7.89
C GLU A 61 -6.45 6.58 -8.57
N PHE A 62 -6.46 6.50 -9.90
CA PHE A 62 -5.23 6.38 -10.67
C PHE A 62 -4.36 7.63 -10.52
N GLY A 63 -3.08 7.42 -10.24
CA GLY A 63 -2.13 8.52 -10.03
C GLY A 63 -2.18 9.16 -8.65
N GLN A 64 -3.05 8.69 -7.75
CA GLN A 64 -3.03 9.11 -6.35
C GLN A 64 -1.78 8.56 -5.64
N PRO A 65 -0.99 9.40 -4.96
CA PRO A 65 0.13 8.95 -4.15
C PRO A 65 -0.34 8.05 -2.98
N LEU A 66 0.33 6.92 -2.77
CA LEU A 66 0.02 5.99 -1.68
C LEU A 66 1.13 5.95 -0.61
N PHE A 67 2.39 5.98 -1.05
CA PHE A 67 3.56 5.89 -0.18
C PHE A 67 4.63 6.88 -0.64
N ILE A 68 5.37 7.44 0.32
CA ILE A 68 6.60 8.18 0.07
C ILE A 68 7.75 7.34 0.60
N ILE A 69 8.66 6.93 -0.29
CA ILE A 69 9.86 6.14 0.04
C ILE A 69 11.09 7.01 -0.18
N GLY A 70 12.04 6.98 0.77
CA GLY A 70 13.35 7.61 0.63
C GLY A 70 14.30 7.27 1.75
#